data_AF-A0A1G3A4K7-F1
#
_entry.id   AF-A0A1G3A4K7-F1
#
_cell.length_a   1.000
_cell.length_b   1.000
_cell.length_c   1.000
_cell.angle_alpha   90.00
_cell.angle_beta   90.00
_cell.angle_gamma   90.00
#
_symmetry.space_group_name_H-M   'P 1'
#
loop_
_entity.id
_entity.type
_entity.pdbx_description
1 polymer ?
#
loop_
_entity_poly.entity_id
_entity_poly.type
_entity_poly.pdbx_seq_one_letter_code
_entity_poly.pdbx_strand_id
1 'polypeptide(L)'
;MQVLKHKWFLLFVMGLSLWFVGVSSSQELGELRLEGKHIERLVLQRKDGHTEQINRPDETISLPIGEYRFQDVRLKDGFNSRPRVTLKYDWVAVTKDKPVIIKVGAPLKQTVNIERQGPILKFNYTLTGMGGETYAVTNSKHPTFTVFKGSKEVGSGAFEFG
;
A
#
# COMPACT_ATOMS: atom_id res chain seq x y z
N MET A 1 75.56 -1.22 -40.18
CA MET A 1 74.50 -2.21 -39.86
C MET A 1 73.19 -1.44 -39.72
N GLN A 2 72.25 -1.49 -40.68
CA GLN A 2 71.22 -2.55 -40.83
C GLN A 2 70.53 -2.82 -39.47
N VAL A 3 69.21 -2.76 -39.26
CA VAL A 3 68.00 -2.92 -40.10
C VAL A 3 66.82 -2.63 -39.12
N LEU A 4 65.82 -1.78 -39.47
CA LEU A 4 64.49 -2.17 -39.97
C LEU A 4 63.37 -2.27 -38.88
N LYS A 5 62.33 -1.44 -39.08
CA LYS A 5 60.87 -1.64 -38.90
C LYS A 5 60.33 -2.06 -37.52
N HIS A 6 59.34 -1.29 -37.02
CA HIS A 6 57.91 -1.60 -37.27
C HIS A 6 57.01 -0.42 -36.92
N LYS A 7 56.25 0.05 -37.93
CA LYS A 7 55.08 0.92 -37.75
C LYS A 7 53.90 0.03 -37.38
N TRP A 8 53.23 0.32 -36.27
CA TRP A 8 51.93 -0.26 -35.93
C TRP A 8 50.82 0.62 -36.51
N PHE A 9 49.96 0.00 -37.32
CA PHE A 9 48.79 0.60 -37.93
C PHE A 9 47.60 0.23 -37.05
N LEU A 10 47.04 1.20 -36.30
CA LEU A 10 45.79 1.02 -35.57
C LEU A 10 44.63 1.25 -36.53
N LEU A 11 43.88 0.19 -36.79
CA LEU A 11 42.62 0.19 -37.52
C LEU A 11 41.57 1.03 -36.76
N PHE A 12 41.09 2.07 -37.44
CA PHE A 12 39.97 2.90 -37.00
C PHE A 12 38.67 2.15 -37.30
N VAL A 13 38.06 1.53 -36.28
CA VAL A 13 36.70 0.98 -36.37
C VAL A 13 35.72 2.12 -36.06
N MET A 14 35.12 2.66 -37.11
CA MET A 14 34.09 3.68 -37.03
C MET A 14 32.76 3.02 -36.61
N GLY A 15 32.54 2.92 -35.29
CA GLY A 15 31.29 2.43 -34.71
C GLY A 15 30.22 3.52 -34.68
N LEU A 16 29.14 3.28 -35.42
CA LEU A 16 27.93 4.08 -35.52
C LEU A 16 27.32 4.33 -34.13
N SER A 17 27.35 5.58 -33.64
CA SER A 17 26.67 5.97 -32.40
C SER A 17 25.17 6.14 -32.66
N LEU A 18 24.37 5.11 -32.34
CA LEU A 18 22.93 5.27 -32.16
C LEU A 18 22.69 6.08 -30.88
N TRP A 19 22.29 7.33 -31.05
CA TRP A 19 21.71 8.12 -29.96
C TRP A 19 20.32 7.53 -29.68
N PHE A 20 20.17 6.86 -28.54
CA PHE A 20 18.85 6.63 -27.97
C PHE A 20 18.28 8.01 -27.61
N VAL A 21 17.40 8.54 -28.45
CA VAL A 21 16.46 9.57 -28.03
C VAL A 21 15.54 8.90 -27.02
N GLY A 22 15.82 9.09 -25.74
CA GLY A 22 14.89 8.75 -24.68
C GLY A 22 13.61 9.53 -24.94
N VAL A 23 12.56 8.83 -25.39
CA VAL A 23 11.21 9.38 -25.42
C VAL A 23 10.84 9.67 -23.97
N SER A 24 11.02 10.92 -23.55
CA SER A 24 10.41 11.43 -22.34
C SER A 24 8.92 11.59 -22.66
N SER A 25 8.15 10.52 -22.44
CA SER A 25 6.71 10.66 -22.47
C SER A 25 6.32 11.47 -21.22
N SER A 26 5.95 12.72 -21.45
CA SER A 26 5.23 13.52 -20.45
C SER A 26 3.94 12.77 -20.14
N GLN A 27 3.94 11.93 -19.11
CA GLN A 27 2.74 11.24 -18.66
C GLN A 27 1.76 12.27 -18.14
N GLU A 28 0.55 12.28 -18.70
CA GLU A 28 -0.51 13.12 -18.17
C GLU A 28 -0.85 12.67 -16.75
N LEU A 29 -1.01 13.65 -15.85
CA LEU A 29 -1.27 13.42 -14.44
C LEU A 29 -2.73 13.74 -14.12
N GLY A 30 -3.28 13.00 -13.17
CA GLY A 30 -4.55 13.29 -12.51
C GLY A 30 -4.38 13.32 -11.00
N GLU A 31 -5.45 13.69 -10.30
CA GLU A 31 -5.43 13.85 -8.84
C GLU A 31 -6.20 12.73 -8.13
N LEU A 32 -5.56 12.15 -7.11
CA LEU A 32 -6.17 11.25 -6.13
C LEU A 32 -6.18 11.95 -4.77
N ARG A 33 -7.37 12.20 -4.23
CA ARG A 33 -7.54 12.77 -2.89
C ARG A 33 -7.81 11.66 -1.88
N LEU A 34 -7.02 11.63 -0.82
CA LEU A 34 -7.16 10.72 0.30
C LEU A 34 -8.01 11.36 1.40
N GLU A 35 -9.09 10.68 1.76
CA GLU A 35 -9.82 10.94 2.99
C GLU A 35 -9.38 9.92 4.04
N GLY A 36 -8.63 10.41 5.04
CA GLY A 36 -8.18 9.62 6.18
C GLY A 36 -6.83 10.07 6.67
N LYS A 37 -6.39 9.48 7.79
CA LYS A 37 -5.25 9.99 8.53
C LYS A 37 -4.23 8.91 8.86
N HIS A 38 -3.05 9.39 9.24
CA HIS A 38 -1.94 8.60 9.77
C HIS A 38 -1.34 7.57 8.80
N ILE A 39 -1.49 7.77 7.50
CA ILE A 39 -0.88 6.92 6.48
C ILE A 39 0.64 7.21 6.44
N GLU A 40 1.45 6.18 6.66
CA GLU A 40 2.91 6.25 6.54
C GLU A 40 3.40 5.73 5.20
N ARG A 41 2.68 4.78 4.61
CA ARG A 41 2.99 4.24 3.29
C ARG A 41 1.71 3.81 2.60
N LEU A 42 1.59 4.19 1.34
CA LEU A 42 0.55 3.77 0.43
C LEU A 42 1.20 3.13 -0.80
N VAL A 43 0.77 1.93 -1.15
CA VAL A 43 1.20 1.21 -2.35
C VAL A 43 0.00 0.98 -3.24
N LEU A 44 0.05 1.55 -4.45
CA LEU A 44 -0.98 1.44 -5.47
C LEU A 44 -0.44 0.63 -6.63
N GLN A 45 -1.18 -0.39 -7.05
CA GLN A 45 -0.90 -1.11 -8.28
C GLN A 45 -1.74 -0.53 -9.41
N ARG A 46 -1.08 -0.09 -10.48
CA ARG A 46 -1.73 0.32 -11.72
C ARG A 46 -2.05 -0.90 -12.58
N LYS A 47 -3.12 -0.82 -13.36
CA LYS A 47 -3.64 -1.93 -14.18
C LYS A 47 -2.66 -2.46 -15.23
N ASP A 48 -1.71 -1.64 -15.67
CA ASP A 48 -0.63 -2.02 -16.58
C ASP A 48 0.54 -2.72 -15.86
N GLY A 49 0.42 -2.99 -14.57
CA GLY A 49 1.40 -3.73 -13.77
C GLY A 49 2.40 -2.85 -13.02
N HIS A 50 2.44 -1.54 -13.30
CA HIS A 50 3.29 -0.62 -12.54
C HIS A 50 2.79 -0.46 -11.10
N THR A 51 3.71 -0.15 -10.18
CA THR A 51 3.38 0.05 -8.77
C THR A 51 3.93 1.38 -8.30
N GLU A 52 3.07 2.20 -7.70
CA GLU A 52 3.40 3.49 -7.12
C GLU A 52 3.45 3.34 -5.60
N GLN A 53 4.61 3.60 -5.01
CA GLN A 53 4.77 3.66 -3.55
C GLN A 53 4.94 5.12 -3.12
N ILE A 54 3.97 5.60 -2.34
CA ILE A 54 4.02 6.92 -1.73
C ILE A 54 4.28 6.77 -0.23
N ASN A 55 5.39 7.33 0.24
CA ASN A 55 5.71 7.39 1.67
C ASN A 55 5.19 8.69 2.25
N ARG A 56 4.46 8.62 3.36
CA ARG A 56 3.80 9.75 4.03
C ARG A 56 3.03 10.63 3.02
N PRO A 57 2.03 10.07 2.32
CA PRO A 57 1.28 10.81 1.32
C PRO A 57 0.62 12.04 1.94
N ASP A 58 0.60 13.13 1.18
CA ASP A 58 -0.26 14.28 1.45
C ASP A 58 -1.73 13.92 1.18
N GLU A 59 -2.65 14.82 1.54
CA GLU A 59 -4.08 14.64 1.29
C GLU A 59 -4.40 14.50 -0.21
N THR A 60 -3.61 15.13 -1.07
CA THR A 60 -3.77 15.04 -2.53
C THR A 60 -2.48 14.52 -3.16
N ILE A 61 -2.59 13.50 -3.99
CA ILE A 61 -1.49 12.85 -4.69
C ILE A 61 -1.69 13.06 -6.19
N SER A 62 -0.64 13.51 -6.87
CA SER A 62 -0.59 13.53 -8.33
C SER A 62 -0.06 12.19 -8.84
N LEU A 63 -0.83 11.52 -9.70
CA LEU A 63 -0.49 10.22 -10.26
C LEU A 63 -0.69 10.25 -11.77
N PRO A 64 0.05 9.44 -12.55
CA PRO A 64 -0.28 9.21 -13.94
C PRO A 64 -1.76 8.82 -14.12
N ILE A 65 -2.39 9.30 -15.18
CA ILE A 65 -3.76 8.89 -15.51
C ILE A 65 -3.80 7.37 -15.71
N GLY A 66 -4.78 6.71 -15.09
CA GLY A 66 -4.90 5.26 -15.14
C GLY A 66 -5.83 4.68 -14.09
N GLU A 67 -5.99 3.35 -14.13
CA GLU A 67 -6.74 2.60 -13.12
C GLU A 67 -5.79 2.00 -12.09
N TYR A 68 -6.09 2.24 -10.81
CA TYR A 68 -5.27 1.85 -9.67
C TYR A 68 -6.05 1.00 -8.68
N ARG A 69 -5.37 0.09 -8.00
CA ARG A 69 -5.90 -0.62 -6.83
C ARG A 69 -4.94 -0.54 -5.66
N PHE A 70 -5.47 -0.61 -4.45
CA PHE A 70 -4.65 -0.61 -3.24
C PHE A 70 -4.01 -1.97 -3.03
N GLN A 71 -2.70 -1.98 -2.85
CA GLN A 71 -1.93 -3.20 -2.60
C GLN A 71 -1.50 -3.31 -1.13
N ASP A 72 -1.02 -2.20 -0.55
CA ASP A 72 -0.56 -2.12 0.84
C ASP A 72 -0.86 -0.72 1.38
N VAL A 73 -1.43 -0.66 2.59
CA VAL A 73 -1.60 0.58 3.33
C VAL A 73 -1.00 0.36 4.70
N ARG A 74 0.01 1.16 5.05
CA ARG A 74 0.61 1.16 6.38
C ARG A 74 0.30 2.48 7.07
N LEU A 75 -0.20 2.38 8.29
CA LEU A 75 -0.42 3.51 9.16
C LEU A 75 0.72 3.63 10.17
N LYS A 76 0.74 4.77 10.87
CA LYS A 76 1.54 4.97 12.09
C LYS A 76 1.29 3.83 13.08
N ASP A 77 2.26 3.60 13.95
CA ASP A 77 2.22 2.57 15.01
C ASP A 77 2.17 1.12 14.49
N GLY A 78 2.45 0.91 13.20
CA GLY A 78 2.67 -0.42 12.64
C GLY A 78 1.40 -1.16 12.20
N PHE A 79 0.24 -0.49 12.15
CA PHE A 79 -0.95 -1.06 11.54
C PHE A 79 -0.77 -1.17 10.03
N ASN A 80 -1.08 -2.33 9.47
CA ASN A 80 -0.99 -2.57 8.04
C ASN A 80 -2.23 -3.28 7.51
N SER A 81 -2.65 -2.87 6.33
CA SER A 81 -3.69 -3.51 5.55
C SER A 81 -3.08 -3.95 4.23
N ARG A 82 -3.29 -5.23 3.89
CA ARG A 82 -3.06 -5.77 2.55
C ARG A 82 -4.40 -6.23 2.04
N PRO A 83 -5.14 -5.39 1.32
CA PRO A 83 -6.47 -5.75 0.84
C PRO A 83 -6.33 -6.98 -0.05
N ARG A 84 -6.75 -8.15 0.44
CA ARG A 84 -6.86 -9.35 -0.41
C ARG A 84 -8.19 -9.34 -1.18
N VAL A 85 -9.26 -8.75 -0.61
CA VAL A 85 -10.62 -8.70 -1.18
C VAL A 85 -11.46 -7.46 -0.78
N THR A 86 -10.98 -6.55 0.07
CA THR A 86 -11.91 -5.67 0.82
C THR A 86 -11.53 -4.19 0.80
N LEU A 87 -11.66 -3.56 -0.36
CA LEU A 87 -12.09 -2.17 -0.42
C LEU A 87 -13.34 -2.12 -1.31
N LYS A 88 -14.25 -1.18 -1.04
CA LYS A 88 -15.41 -0.92 -1.93
C LYS A 88 -14.96 -0.63 -3.38
N TYR A 89 -13.69 -0.29 -3.57
CA TYR A 89 -13.06 0.05 -4.84
C TYR A 89 -12.03 -1.02 -5.19
N ASP A 90 -12.38 -1.96 -6.08
CA ASP A 90 -11.41 -2.92 -6.62
C ASP A 90 -10.43 -2.22 -7.59
N TRP A 91 -10.94 -1.27 -8.38
CA TRP A 91 -10.15 -0.37 -9.22
C TRP A 91 -10.69 1.06 -9.15
N VAL A 92 -9.79 2.04 -9.11
CA VAL A 92 -10.05 3.47 -9.02
C VAL A 92 -9.45 4.15 -10.24
N ALA A 93 -10.27 4.85 -11.02
CA ALA A 93 -9.80 5.62 -12.17
C ALA A 93 -9.32 7.02 -11.73
N VAL A 94 -8.04 7.29 -11.95
CA VAL A 94 -7.44 8.63 -11.88
C VAL A 94 -7.52 9.24 -13.27
N THR A 95 -8.18 10.40 -13.38
CA THR A 95 -8.43 11.09 -14.66
C THR A 95 -7.98 12.55 -14.56
N LYS A 96 -7.91 13.24 -15.70
CA LYS A 96 -7.55 14.65 -15.78
C LYS A 96 -8.65 15.60 -15.28
N ASP A 97 -9.91 15.17 -15.42
CA ASP A 97 -11.06 16.07 -15.35
C ASP A 97 -11.41 16.46 -13.91
N LYS A 98 -11.34 15.50 -12.99
CA LYS A 98 -11.66 15.71 -11.59
C LYS A 98 -10.85 14.82 -10.66
N PRO A 99 -10.53 15.30 -9.45
CA PRO A 99 -9.93 14.47 -8.43
C PRO A 99 -10.85 13.32 -8.06
N VAL A 100 -10.29 12.12 -7.95
CA VAL A 100 -11.00 10.98 -7.39
C VAL A 100 -10.75 10.91 -5.89
N ILE A 101 -11.81 10.77 -5.10
CA ILE A 101 -11.73 10.78 -3.64
C ILE A 101 -11.82 9.35 -3.13
N ILE A 102 -10.85 8.94 -2.31
CA ILE A 102 -10.83 7.62 -1.68
C ILE A 102 -10.68 7.73 -0.17
N LYS A 103 -11.56 7.02 0.54
CA LYS A 103 -11.50 6.83 1.98
C LYS A 103 -10.53 5.71 2.31
N VAL A 104 -9.54 5.97 3.14
CA VAL A 104 -8.54 4.96 3.57
C VAL A 104 -7.77 5.46 4.79
N GLY A 105 -7.47 4.55 5.73
CA GLY A 105 -6.73 4.85 6.94
C GLY A 105 -7.61 5.19 8.14
N ALA A 106 -7.02 5.91 9.08
CA ALA A 106 -7.67 6.26 10.34
C ALA A 106 -8.80 7.30 10.13
N PRO A 107 -9.83 7.35 11.00
CA PRO A 107 -9.95 6.64 12.28
C PRO A 107 -10.21 5.15 12.12
N LEU A 108 -9.66 4.35 13.04
CA LEU A 108 -9.87 2.92 13.09
C LEU A 108 -11.03 2.58 14.04
N LYS A 109 -11.98 1.79 13.55
CA LYS A 109 -13.10 1.26 14.32
C LYS A 109 -12.76 -0.14 14.83
N GLN A 110 -12.79 -0.29 16.15
CA GLN A 110 -12.67 -1.58 16.82
C GLN A 110 -14.03 -2.24 16.89
N THR A 111 -14.12 -3.50 16.49
CA THR A 111 -15.35 -4.31 16.57
C THR A 111 -15.03 -5.67 17.18
N VAL A 112 -15.84 -6.10 18.14
CA VAL A 112 -15.81 -7.45 18.70
C VAL A 112 -17.15 -8.11 18.42
N ASN A 113 -17.13 -9.15 17.58
CA ASN A 113 -18.29 -10.00 17.35
C ASN A 113 -18.20 -11.21 18.29
N ILE A 114 -19.27 -11.43 19.06
CA ILE A 114 -19.34 -12.52 20.03
C ILE A 114 -20.36 -13.54 19.52
N GLU A 115 -19.90 -14.78 19.37
CA GLU A 115 -20.73 -15.90 18.93
C GLU A 115 -20.72 -17.00 19.97
N ARG A 116 -21.90 -17.54 20.29
CA ARG A 116 -22.01 -18.72 21.14
C ARG A 116 -21.84 -19.99 20.31
N GLN A 117 -20.82 -20.78 20.64
CA GLN A 117 -20.56 -22.10 20.06
C GLN A 117 -20.68 -23.16 21.16
N GLY A 118 -21.90 -23.66 21.35
CA GLY A 118 -22.20 -24.60 22.44
C GLY A 118 -21.91 -23.99 23.82
N PRO A 119 -21.01 -24.56 24.64
CA PRO A 119 -20.61 -23.98 25.92
C PRO A 119 -19.52 -22.90 25.79
N ILE A 120 -18.99 -22.66 24.59
CA ILE A 120 -17.89 -21.71 24.33
C ILE A 120 -18.46 -20.39 23.81
N LEU A 121 -17.88 -19.27 24.24
CA LEU A 121 -18.05 -17.97 23.59
C LEU A 121 -16.83 -17.70 22.72
N LYS A 122 -17.04 -17.55 21.41
CA LYS A 122 -16.01 -17.16 20.45
C LYS A 122 -16.05 -15.65 20.26
N PHE A 123 -14.90 -15.00 20.42
CA PHE A 123 -14.75 -13.57 20.27
C PHE A 123 -13.90 -13.31 19.03
N ASN A 124 -14.46 -12.62 18.04
CA ASN A 124 -13.76 -12.23 16.83
C ASN A 124 -13.51 -10.72 16.88
N TYR A 125 -12.24 -10.32 16.96
CA TYR A 125 -11.85 -8.90 16.93
C TYR A 125 -11.50 -8.47 15.50
N THR A 126 -11.91 -7.26 15.12
CA THR A 126 -11.57 -6.66 13.83
C THR A 126 -11.30 -5.17 14.01
N LEU A 127 -10.30 -4.70 13.29
CA LEU A 127 -9.92 -3.28 13.21
C LEU A 127 -10.17 -2.80 11.78
N THR A 128 -11.17 -1.94 11.59
CA THR A 128 -11.58 -1.48 10.26
C THR A 128 -11.28 0.01 10.11
N GLY A 129 -10.61 0.41 9.03
CA GLY A 129 -10.42 1.82 8.71
C GLY A 129 -11.61 2.44 8.02
N MET A 130 -11.52 3.73 7.73
CA MET A 130 -12.67 4.50 7.22
C MET A 130 -13.09 4.14 5.79
N GLY A 131 -12.21 3.49 5.02
CA GLY A 131 -12.51 2.94 3.70
C GLY A 131 -13.11 1.54 3.71
N GLY A 132 -13.21 0.90 4.88
CA GLY A 132 -13.65 -0.48 5.05
C GLY A 132 -12.53 -1.52 5.01
N GLU A 133 -11.28 -1.09 4.78
CA GLU A 133 -10.11 -1.96 4.86
C GLU A 133 -9.91 -2.49 6.29
N THR A 134 -9.46 -3.75 6.39
CA THR A 134 -9.12 -4.36 7.67
C THR A 134 -7.63 -4.21 7.94
N TYR A 135 -7.29 -3.78 9.15
CA TYR A 135 -5.92 -3.64 9.62
C TYR A 135 -5.55 -4.79 10.55
N ALA A 136 -4.36 -5.34 10.30
CA ALA A 136 -3.63 -6.13 11.29
C ALA A 136 -2.51 -5.27 11.87
N VAL A 137 -1.91 -5.77 12.94
CA VAL A 137 -0.74 -5.14 13.56
C VAL A 137 0.33 -6.20 13.74
N THR A 138 1.46 -6.03 13.07
CA THR A 138 2.48 -7.09 13.04
C THR A 138 3.40 -7.08 14.26
N ASN A 139 3.55 -5.93 14.94
CA ASN A 139 4.55 -5.73 15.98
C ASN A 139 4.02 -5.04 17.26
N SER A 140 2.70 -5.00 17.50
CA SER A 140 2.15 -4.41 18.72
C SER A 140 1.70 -5.46 19.73
N LYS A 141 1.45 -5.00 20.97
CA LYS A 141 0.70 -5.77 21.95
C LYS A 141 -0.65 -6.17 21.35
N HIS A 142 -1.02 -7.43 21.59
CA HIS A 142 -2.32 -7.97 21.22
C HIS A 142 -3.43 -7.18 21.94
N PRO A 143 -4.56 -6.88 21.27
CA PRO A 143 -5.74 -6.37 21.95
C PRO A 143 -6.13 -7.34 23.07
N THR A 144 -6.53 -6.81 24.23
CA THR A 144 -6.94 -7.62 25.38
C THR A 144 -8.42 -7.46 25.66
N PHE A 145 -9.00 -8.44 26.35
CA PHE A 145 -10.38 -8.41 26.78
C PHE A 145 -10.50 -8.90 28.23
N THR A 146 -11.54 -8.43 28.91
CA THR A 146 -11.99 -8.93 30.20
C THR A 146 -13.50 -9.11 30.14
N VAL A 147 -13.98 -10.27 30.58
CA VAL A 147 -15.39 -10.64 30.61
C VAL A 147 -15.88 -10.57 32.04
N PHE A 148 -17.01 -9.89 32.25
CA PHE A 148 -17.66 -9.76 33.54
C PHE A 148 -19.05 -10.40 33.52
N LYS A 149 -19.43 -11.04 34.63
CA LYS A 149 -20.81 -11.42 34.95
C LYS A 149 -21.27 -10.55 36.12
N GLY A 150 -22.06 -9.52 35.82
CA GLY A 150 -22.33 -8.45 36.79
C GLY A 150 -21.03 -7.73 37.13
N SER A 151 -20.66 -7.69 38.41
CA SER A 151 -19.38 -7.12 38.87
C SER A 151 -18.23 -8.12 38.96
N LYS A 152 -18.49 -9.43 38.77
CA LYS A 152 -17.47 -10.48 38.91
C LYS A 152 -16.76 -10.71 37.58
N GLU A 153 -15.44 -10.58 37.55
CA GLU A 153 -14.63 -11.06 36.43
C GLU A 153 -14.76 -12.58 36.30
N VAL A 154 -15.06 -13.06 35.08
CA VAL A 154 -15.20 -14.48 34.75
C VAL A 154 -14.16 -14.97 33.77
N GLY A 155 -13.35 -14.07 33.21
CA GLY A 155 -12.21 -14.41 32.36
C GLY A 155 -11.58 -13.18 31.72
N SER A 156 -10.32 -13.30 31.35
CA SER A 156 -9.57 -12.28 30.63
C SER A 156 -8.55 -12.93 29.71
N GLY A 157 -8.09 -12.19 28.71
CA GLY A 157 -7.14 -12.72 27.74
C GLY A 157 -6.71 -11.70 26.69
N ALA A 158 -5.92 -12.18 25.74
CA ALA A 158 -5.52 -11.44 24.56
C ALA A 158 -6.11 -12.10 23.31
N PHE A 159 -6.43 -11.29 22.30
CA PHE A 159 -6.83 -11.79 20.99
C PHE A 159 -5.63 -12.35 20.24
N GLU A 160 -5.78 -13.54 19.65
CA GLU A 160 -4.79 -14.11 18.74
C GLU A 160 -4.86 -13.43 17.37
N PHE A 161 -3.74 -13.42 16.64
CA PHE A 161 -3.76 -13.03 15.24
C PHE A 161 -4.45 -14.12 14.43
N GLY A 162 -5.39 -13.73 13.56
CA GLY A 162 -6.05 -14.64 12.62
C GLY A 162 -5.16 -15.05 11.46
#